data_AF-A0A2P5C5V2-F1
#
_entry.id   AF-A0A2P5C5V2-F1
#
_cell.length_a   1.000
_cell.length_b   1.000
_cell.length_c   1.000
_cell.angle_alpha   90.00
_cell.angle_beta   90.00
_cell.angle_gamma   90.00
#
_symmetry.space_group_name_H-M   'P 1'
#
loop_
_entity.id
_entity.type
_entity.pdbx_description
1 polymer ?
#
loop_
_entity_poly.entity_id
_entity_poly.type
_entity_poly.pdbx_seq_one_letter_code
_entity_poly.pdbx_strand_id
1 'polypeptide(L)'
;MKLFLTTIITCLVINITPTKQSNYSNQEVPIIAKPNCLPHCGNVSIPFPFGIGSDRFFNKWFEIVCENTTSGSHRPFLKQITGVEVLNISIDDSVLQTENPIHFFDCPDKESPRPNKPGPLSLTRSPFS
;
A
#
# COMPACT_ATOMS: atom_id res chain seq x y z
N MET A 1 46.87 45.08 2.61
CA MET A 1 45.61 45.40 3.32
C MET A 1 44.33 45.22 2.51
N LYS A 2 44.29 45.48 1.19
CA LYS A 2 43.04 45.35 0.39
C LYS A 2 42.60 43.91 0.04
N LEU A 3 43.50 42.92 0.04
CA LEU A 3 43.13 41.50 -0.14
C LEU A 3 42.51 40.86 1.12
N PHE A 4 42.91 41.28 2.32
CA PHE A 4 42.36 40.74 3.56
C PHE A 4 40.92 41.21 3.80
N LEU A 5 40.54 42.38 3.27
CA LEU A 5 39.17 42.88 3.44
C LEU A 5 38.16 42.09 2.59
N THR A 6 38.55 41.65 1.40
CA THR A 6 37.64 40.94 0.48
C THR A 6 37.34 39.51 0.92
N THR A 7 38.27 38.83 1.59
CA THR A 7 38.08 37.46 2.10
C THR A 7 37.18 37.40 3.34
N ILE A 8 37.13 38.46 4.13
CA ILE A 8 36.28 38.52 5.34
C ILE A 8 34.81 38.76 4.94
N ILE A 9 34.58 39.56 3.88
CA ILE A 9 33.23 39.92 3.41
C ILE A 9 32.50 38.71 2.79
N THR A 10 33.21 37.80 2.11
CA THR A 10 32.60 36.59 1.54
C THR A 10 32.22 35.54 2.59
N CYS A 11 32.88 35.49 3.74
CA CYS A 11 32.51 34.56 4.83
C CYS A 11 31.24 34.96 5.58
N LEU A 12 30.90 36.25 5.63
CA LEU A 12 29.71 36.75 6.35
C LEU A 12 28.39 36.47 5.63
N VAL A 13 28.38 36.18 4.33
CA VAL A 13 27.14 36.01 3.53
C VAL A 13 26.68 34.56 3.35
N ILE A 14 27.39 33.55 3.85
CA ILE A 14 27.11 32.13 3.50
C ILE A 14 26.35 31.33 4.58
N ASN A 15 26.04 31.89 5.75
CA ASN A 15 25.22 31.15 6.73
C ASN A 15 23.98 31.94 7.17
N ILE A 16 22.80 31.33 6.92
CA ILE A 16 21.50 31.37 7.63
C ILE A 16 20.34 31.48 6.61
N THR A 17 19.88 30.35 6.08
CA THR A 17 18.46 30.06 5.76
C THR A 17 18.22 28.53 5.96
N PRO A 18 16.97 28.03 6.09
CA PRO A 18 16.28 27.83 7.37
C PRO A 18 15.93 26.34 7.63
N THR A 19 15.98 25.85 8.87
CA THR A 19 15.34 24.57 9.23
C THR A 19 13.92 24.82 9.73
N LYS A 20 12.92 24.19 9.09
CA LYS A 20 11.51 24.27 9.48
C LYS A 20 11.28 23.66 10.88
N GLN A 21 10.61 24.39 11.77
CA GLN A 21 9.91 23.80 12.92
C GLN A 21 8.70 23.00 12.43
N SER A 22 8.63 21.71 12.76
CA SER A 22 7.38 20.94 12.68
C SER A 22 6.63 21.06 14.02
N ASN A 23 5.34 21.42 13.96
CA ASN A 23 4.43 21.42 15.09
C ASN A 23 3.66 20.09 15.06
N TYR A 24 3.89 19.19 16.03
CA TYR A 24 3.25 17.87 16.11
C TYR A 24 1.93 18.00 16.88
N SER A 25 0.83 18.18 16.15
CA SER A 25 -0.51 17.93 16.68
C SER A 25 -0.89 16.51 16.24
N ASN A 26 -1.05 15.58 17.18
CA ASN A 26 -1.45 14.17 17.01
C ASN A 26 -1.25 13.62 15.57
N GLN A 27 -0.01 13.28 15.17
CA GLN A 27 0.24 12.81 13.80
C GLN A 27 -0.37 11.42 13.59
N GLU A 28 -1.44 11.38 12.81
CA GLU A 28 -1.71 10.24 11.94
C GLU A 28 -0.51 10.08 11.00
N VAL A 29 0.09 8.88 10.99
CA VAL A 29 1.24 8.59 10.12
C VAL A 29 0.79 8.80 8.67
N PRO A 30 1.50 9.61 7.86
CA PRO A 30 1.12 9.80 6.47
C PRO A 30 1.07 8.46 5.75
N ILE A 31 -0.08 8.12 5.16
CA ILE A 31 -0.17 7.02 4.19
C ILE A 31 0.66 7.42 2.98
N ILE A 32 1.89 6.89 2.88
CA ILE A 32 2.80 7.20 1.78
C ILE A 32 2.55 6.20 0.66
N ALA A 33 1.64 6.55 -0.25
CA ALA A 33 1.59 5.92 -1.57
C ALA A 33 2.79 6.39 -2.41
N LYS A 34 3.15 5.61 -3.43
CA LYS A 34 4.17 6.04 -4.41
C LYS A 34 3.71 7.36 -5.08
N PRO A 35 4.61 8.32 -5.38
CA PRO A 35 4.22 9.58 -6.01
C PRO A 35 3.40 9.38 -7.30
N ASN A 36 2.40 10.23 -7.52
CA ASN A 36 1.46 10.17 -8.66
C ASN A 36 0.60 8.88 -8.73
N CYS A 37 0.44 8.19 -7.60
CA CYS A 37 -0.39 6.98 -7.51
C CYS A 37 -1.69 7.28 -6.75
N LEU A 38 -2.71 6.46 -7.00
CA LEU A 38 -3.97 6.55 -6.28
C LEU A 38 -3.78 5.96 -4.87
N PRO A 39 -3.94 6.74 -3.79
CA PRO A 39 -3.61 6.29 -2.44
C PRO A 39 -4.74 5.51 -1.76
N HIS A 40 -5.91 5.39 -2.38
CA HIS A 40 -7.07 4.70 -1.81
C HIS A 40 -7.85 3.91 -2.87
N CYS A 41 -8.54 2.86 -2.42
CA CYS A 41 -9.61 2.20 -3.16
C CYS A 41 -10.82 2.07 -2.25
N GLY A 42 -11.89 2.82 -2.55
CA GLY A 42 -13.01 2.97 -1.63
C GLY A 42 -12.54 3.59 -0.31
N ASN A 43 -12.83 2.92 0.81
CA ASN A 43 -12.45 3.36 2.16
C ASN A 43 -11.10 2.79 2.63
N VAL A 44 -10.37 2.07 1.76
CA VAL A 44 -9.12 1.41 2.12
C VAL A 44 -7.93 2.20 1.61
N SER A 45 -7.01 2.52 2.51
CA SER A 45 -5.71 3.13 2.21
C SER A 45 -4.75 2.14 1.58
N ILE A 46 -4.08 2.55 0.52
CA ILE A 46 -3.12 1.75 -0.27
C ILE A 46 -1.73 2.39 -0.17
N PRO A 47 -1.01 2.19 0.95
CA PRO A 47 0.36 2.65 1.11
C PRO A 47 1.34 1.80 0.30
N PHE A 48 2.51 2.35 -0.03
CA PHE A 48 3.64 1.53 -0.48
C PHE A 48 4.00 0.50 0.60
N PRO A 49 4.29 -0.77 0.28
CA PRO A 49 4.64 -1.34 -1.03
C PRO A 49 3.48 -1.69 -1.97
N PHE A 50 2.22 -1.47 -1.57
CA PHE A 50 1.05 -1.74 -2.38
C PHE A 50 0.77 -0.63 -3.38
N GLY A 51 0.02 -0.97 -4.45
CA GLY A 51 -0.36 0.02 -5.44
C GLY A 51 -1.35 -0.47 -6.48
N ILE A 52 -2.09 0.48 -7.05
CA ILE A 52 -3.12 0.24 -8.07
C ILE A 52 -2.58 0.64 -9.44
N GLY A 53 -2.60 -0.30 -10.41
CA GLY A 53 -2.13 -0.06 -11.78
C GLY A 53 -0.61 -0.22 -11.96
N SER A 54 -0.16 -0.13 -13.21
CA SER A 54 1.21 -0.51 -13.63
C SER A 54 2.31 0.29 -12.93
N ASP A 55 3.33 -0.41 -12.43
CA ASP A 55 4.55 0.13 -11.81
C ASP A 55 4.33 0.97 -10.53
N ARG A 56 3.19 0.79 -9.86
CA ARG A 56 2.83 1.56 -8.65
C ARG A 56 2.97 0.77 -7.36
N PHE A 57 3.48 -0.44 -7.45
CA PHE A 57 3.66 -1.41 -6.37
C PHE A 57 5.11 -1.95 -6.38
N PHE A 58 5.56 -2.52 -5.26
CA PHE A 58 6.94 -3.04 -5.13
C PHE A 58 7.22 -4.22 -6.05
N ASN A 59 6.31 -5.19 -6.09
CA ASN A 59 6.33 -6.31 -7.03
C ASN A 59 4.90 -6.83 -7.27
N LYS A 60 4.73 -7.78 -8.19
CA LYS A 60 3.42 -8.27 -8.62
C LYS A 60 2.51 -8.76 -7.48
N TRP A 61 3.06 -9.25 -6.37
CA TRP A 61 2.28 -9.68 -5.19
C TRP A 61 1.62 -8.53 -4.42
N PHE A 62 2.14 -7.32 -4.57
CA PHE A 62 1.63 -6.10 -3.94
C PHE A 62 0.70 -5.30 -4.87
N GLU A 63 0.38 -5.84 -6.04
CA GLU A 63 -0.55 -5.20 -6.98
C GLU A 63 -1.99 -5.35 -6.48
N ILE A 64 -2.69 -4.21 -6.36
CA ILE A 64 -4.09 -4.11 -5.98
C ILE A 64 -4.94 -3.82 -7.21
N VAL A 65 -6.01 -4.60 -7.39
CA VAL A 65 -7.08 -4.30 -8.35
C VAL A 65 -8.21 -3.63 -7.58
N CYS A 66 -8.66 -2.48 -8.07
CA CYS A 66 -9.78 -1.76 -7.48
C CYS A 66 -11.04 -2.00 -8.33
N GLU A 67 -11.93 -2.87 -7.86
CA GLU A 67 -13.12 -3.29 -8.61
C GLU A 67 -14.36 -2.47 -8.23
N ASN A 68 -15.20 -2.21 -9.23
CA ASN A 68 -16.51 -1.60 -9.03
C ASN A 68 -17.55 -2.67 -8.67
N THR A 69 -18.23 -2.47 -7.55
CA THR A 69 -19.35 -3.31 -7.14
C THR A 69 -20.65 -2.89 -7.80
N THR A 70 -21.64 -3.78 -7.80
CA THR A 70 -23.02 -3.50 -8.26
C THR A 70 -23.67 -2.32 -7.52
N SER A 71 -23.28 -2.06 -6.27
CA SER A 71 -23.76 -0.93 -5.48
C SER A 71 -23.05 0.40 -5.80
N GLY A 72 -22.09 0.41 -6.73
CA GLY A 72 -21.31 1.60 -7.10
C GLY A 72 -20.13 1.91 -6.14
N SER A 73 -19.86 1.04 -5.17
CA SER A 73 -18.67 1.14 -4.30
C SER A 73 -17.43 0.51 -4.93
N HIS A 74 -16.24 1.00 -4.56
CA HIS A 74 -14.95 0.46 -5.01
C HIS A 74 -14.35 -0.45 -3.93
N ARG A 75 -13.90 -1.66 -4.29
CA ARG A 75 -13.32 -2.63 -3.36
C ARG A 75 -11.94 -3.10 -3.85
N PRO A 76 -10.91 -3.11 -2.99
CA PRO A 76 -9.57 -3.55 -3.36
C PRO A 76 -9.42 -5.07 -3.24
N PHE A 77 -8.71 -5.67 -4.20
CA PHE A 77 -8.38 -7.10 -4.22
C PHE A 77 -6.89 -7.30 -4.52
N LEU A 78 -6.28 -8.33 -3.93
CA LEU A 78 -4.94 -8.76 -4.30
C LEU A 78 -4.96 -9.41 -5.69
N LYS A 79 -4.20 -8.87 -6.64
CA LYS A 79 -4.26 -9.37 -8.02
C LYS A 79 -3.74 -10.80 -8.18
N GLN A 80 -2.71 -11.18 -7.42
CA GLN A 80 -2.10 -12.50 -7.55
C GLN A 80 -2.92 -13.61 -6.89
N ILE A 81 -3.89 -13.25 -6.05
CA ILE A 81 -4.68 -14.21 -5.27
C ILE A 81 -6.16 -13.94 -5.52
N THR A 82 -6.75 -14.73 -6.40
CA THR A 82 -8.14 -14.56 -6.85
C THR A 82 -9.11 -14.60 -5.68
N GLY A 83 -10.00 -13.61 -5.60
CA GLY A 83 -11.08 -13.57 -4.61
C GLY A 83 -10.67 -13.09 -3.21
N VAL A 84 -9.45 -12.60 -3.03
CA VAL A 84 -8.98 -12.05 -1.75
C VAL A 84 -9.17 -10.54 -1.74
N GLU A 85 -10.19 -10.09 -1.02
CA GLU A 85 -10.46 -8.68 -0.78
C GLU A 85 -9.58 -8.14 0.35
N VAL A 86 -9.08 -6.92 0.20
CA VAL A 86 -8.32 -6.22 1.24
C VAL A 86 -9.26 -5.31 2.04
N LEU A 87 -9.27 -5.48 3.36
CA LEU A 87 -10.09 -4.66 4.27
C LEU A 87 -9.29 -3.51 4.86
N ASN A 88 -8.02 -3.77 5.18
CA ASN A 88 -7.14 -2.81 5.81
C ASN A 88 -5.67 -3.16 5.59
N ILE A 89 -4.83 -2.13 5.47
CA ILE A 89 -3.38 -2.25 5.39
C ILE A 89 -2.78 -1.38 6.49
N SER A 90 -2.14 -2.01 7.48
CA SER A 90 -1.37 -1.32 8.51
C SER A 90 0.11 -1.61 8.29
N ILE A 91 0.87 -0.58 7.88
CA ILE A 91 2.33 -0.68 7.71
C ILE A 91 3.00 -0.74 9.08
N ASP A 92 2.51 0.04 10.05
CA ASP A 92 3.08 0.11 11.40
C ASP A 92 2.96 -1.24 12.12
N ASP A 93 1.79 -1.89 11.99
CA ASP A 93 1.58 -3.22 12.58
C ASP A 93 2.08 -4.35 11.67
N SER A 94 2.51 -4.04 10.44
CA SER A 94 2.86 -5.02 9.40
C SER A 94 1.74 -6.03 9.12
N VAL A 95 0.49 -5.57 9.15
CA VAL A 95 -0.71 -6.41 8.97
C VAL A 95 -1.43 -6.04 7.67
N LEU A 96 -1.77 -7.08 6.89
CA LEU A 96 -2.70 -7.01 5.78
C LEU A 96 -3.96 -7.80 6.15
N GLN A 97 -5.07 -7.10 6.35
CA GLN A 97 -6.35 -7.73 6.70
C GLN A 97 -7.14 -8.02 5.43
N THR A 98 -7.64 -9.25 5.31
CA THR A 98 -8.38 -9.71 4.13
C THR A 98 -9.60 -10.52 4.51
N GLU A 99 -10.63 -10.50 3.67
CA GLU A 99 -11.73 -11.45 3.77
C GLU A 99 -11.28 -12.81 3.24
N ASN A 100 -11.38 -13.85 4.07
CA ASN A 100 -11.07 -15.20 3.67
C ASN A 100 -12.35 -15.91 3.17
N PRO A 101 -12.44 -16.29 1.88
CA PRO A 101 -13.58 -17.06 1.41
C PRO A 101 -13.62 -18.43 2.09
N ILE A 102 -14.76 -18.77 2.72
CA ILE A 102 -14.96 -20.10 3.32
C ILE A 102 -15.21 -21.10 2.19
N HIS A 103 -14.19 -21.89 1.89
CA HIS A 103 -14.32 -22.97 0.93
C HIS A 103 -14.48 -24.32 1.64
N PHE A 104 -15.67 -24.92 1.48
CA PHE A 104 -15.90 -26.32 1.86
C PHE A 104 -15.29 -27.23 0.78
N PHE A 105 -14.11 -27.82 1.05
CA PHE A 105 -13.48 -28.85 0.21
C PHE A 105 -13.67 -30.26 0.75
N ASP A 106 -13.73 -30.44 2.07
CA ASP A 106 -13.79 -31.75 2.73
C ASP A 106 -15.02 -31.89 3.64
N CYS A 107 -16.20 -31.50 3.14
CA CYS A 107 -17.45 -31.88 3.81
C CYS A 107 -17.90 -33.23 3.24
N PRO A 108 -17.91 -34.31 4.04
CA PRO A 108 -18.57 -35.55 3.65
C PRO A 108 -20.06 -35.22 3.45
N ASP A 109 -20.60 -35.67 2.33
CA ASP A 109 -21.98 -35.44 1.89
C ASP A 109 -22.28 -34.06 1.28
N LYS A 110 -21.71 -33.80 0.10
CA LYS A 110 -22.44 -33.26 -1.07
C LYS A 110 -21.56 -33.30 -2.33
N GLU A 111 -22.24 -33.59 -3.45
CA GLU A 111 -21.79 -33.74 -4.84
C GLU A 111 -20.43 -33.15 -5.23
N SER A 112 -19.73 -33.92 -6.08
CA SER A 112 -18.48 -33.62 -6.78
C SER A 112 -18.15 -32.14 -6.98
N PRO A 113 -16.87 -31.73 -6.80
CA PRO A 113 -16.43 -30.38 -7.11
C PRO A 113 -16.89 -29.95 -8.51
N ARG A 114 -17.70 -28.90 -8.58
CA ARG A 114 -18.03 -28.27 -9.86
C ARG A 114 -16.69 -27.87 -10.53
N PRO A 115 -16.49 -28.14 -11.83
CA PRO A 115 -15.21 -27.90 -12.52
C PRO A 115 -14.72 -26.44 -12.54
N ASN A 116 -15.52 -25.51 -11.99
CA ASN A 116 -15.24 -24.08 -11.91
C ASN A 116 -15.18 -23.53 -10.48
N LYS A 117 -15.07 -24.38 -9.44
CA LYS A 117 -14.93 -23.88 -8.05
C LYS A 117 -13.45 -23.55 -7.80
N PRO A 118 -13.09 -22.30 -7.47
CA PRO A 118 -11.72 -21.96 -7.09
C PRO A 118 -11.30 -22.85 -5.92
N GLY A 119 -10.07 -23.38 -6.00
CA GLY A 119 -9.44 -24.19 -4.96
C GLY A 119 -9.21 -23.38 -3.66
N PRO A 120 -8.69 -24.01 -2.60
CA PRO A 120 -8.44 -23.32 -1.34
C PRO A 120 -7.49 -22.16 -1.55
N LEU A 121 -7.68 -21.10 -0.76
CA LEU A 121 -6.77 -19.98 -0.67
C LEU A 121 -5.36 -20.52 -0.40
N SER A 122 -4.47 -20.39 -1.38
CA SER A 122 -3.09 -20.84 -1.27
C SER A 122 -2.16 -19.63 -1.28
N LEU A 123 -1.49 -19.42 -0.15
CA LEU A 123 -0.45 -18.41 -0.01
C LEU A 123 0.94 -18.94 -0.40
N THR A 124 1.01 -20.17 -0.90
CA THR A 124 2.29 -20.86 -1.17
C THR A 124 3.12 -20.09 -2.22
N ARG A 125 4.38 -19.79 -1.89
CA ARG A 125 5.31 -18.95 -2.69
C ARG A 125 4.93 -17.47 -2.77
N SER A 126 3.94 -17.02 -2.01
CA SER A 126 3.69 -15.59 -1.84
C SER A 126 4.62 -15.02 -0.76
N PRO A 127 4.90 -13.70 -0.77
CA PRO A 127 5.60 -13.03 0.33
C PRO A 127 4.85 -13.03 1.67
N PHE A 128 3.65 -13.61 1.72
CA PHE A 128 2.75 -13.64 2.88
C PHE A 128 2.68 -15.02 3.57
N SER A 129 3.47 -16.00 3.10
CA SER A 129 3.58 -17.35 3.71
C SER A 129 4.69 -17.46 4.73
#